data_AF-A0A8I1S5H4-F1
#
_entry.id   AF-A0A8I1S5H4-F1
#
_cell.length_a   1.000
_cell.length_b   1.000
_cell.length_c   1.000
_cell.angle_alpha   90.00
_cell.angle_beta   90.00
_cell.angle_gamma   90.00
#
_symmetry.space_group_name_H-M   'P 1'
#
loop_
_entity.id
_entity.type
_entity.pdbx_description
1 polymer ?
#
loop_
_entity_poly.entity_id
_entity_poly.type
_entity_poly.pdbx_seq_one_letter_code
_entity_poly.pdbx_strand_id
1 'polypeptide(L)'
;MVGAGAGWAITNAGILYTTDGGETWAPRGPDGADPAGLQPAPATHGWGGAAFAGSGEAWVTAAGPGTVTVFHTSDAGRSWSSAKVDPEADAGMDRSDTPAVIGLTFPTPNDGWLLVTAGGIATGSQDIELYRTADAGATWKMLAAAAQEQPSPSGLSAEGVKTGIGFAGPERGWITGYRGTQPGMWLYETGDGGRSWHTSALPTPPGISTAASPQSFPPIFTTPDHGIIPVTWPGKTSTTVFYATSDGGTTWHATTPIESADPMQAWSWPTAGNGLAASDTSWCATNDAAATWHCRPLPTTLGDGTSLNFVSPLVGWATSDKGLFTTVDEGHTWTSVAARPAS
;
A
#
# COMPACT_ATOMS: atom_id res chain seq x y z
N MET A 1 5.55 -10.28 6.33
CA MET A 1 5.63 -11.76 6.28
C MET A 1 4.69 -12.29 5.21
N VAL A 2 4.94 -13.48 4.69
CA VAL A 2 4.12 -14.12 3.63
C VAL A 2 3.59 -15.49 4.04
N GLY A 3 4.00 -15.98 5.21
CA GLY A 3 3.46 -17.14 5.90
C GLY A 3 3.97 -17.20 7.35
N ALA A 4 3.61 -18.26 8.08
CA ALA A 4 3.98 -18.40 9.49
C ALA A 4 5.51 -18.45 9.72
N GLY A 5 6.25 -19.10 8.82
CA GLY A 5 7.70 -19.24 8.91
C GLY A 5 8.49 -18.38 7.92
N ALA A 6 7.88 -17.91 6.83
CA ALA A 6 8.61 -17.23 5.76
C ALA A 6 8.18 -15.77 5.61
N GLY A 7 9.13 -14.91 5.27
CA GLY A 7 8.82 -13.53 4.98
C GLY A 7 10.00 -12.69 4.55
N TRP A 8 9.62 -11.49 4.13
CA TRP A 8 10.51 -10.47 3.60
C TRP A 8 10.51 -9.25 4.52
N ALA A 9 11.65 -8.59 4.60
CA ALA A 9 11.79 -7.29 5.23
C ALA A 9 12.63 -6.39 4.33
N ILE A 10 12.22 -5.14 4.19
CA ILE A 10 12.99 -4.09 3.54
C ILE A 10 13.57 -3.22 4.65
N THR A 11 14.88 -3.02 4.64
CA THR A 11 15.62 -2.29 5.67
C THR A 11 16.64 -1.35 5.03
N ASN A 12 17.26 -0.48 5.83
CA ASN A 12 18.38 0.34 5.38
C ASN A 12 19.60 -0.48 4.91
N ALA A 13 19.68 -1.76 5.26
CA ALA A 13 20.73 -2.68 4.80
C ALA A 13 20.34 -3.45 3.52
N GLY A 14 19.12 -3.24 3.01
CA GLY A 14 18.57 -3.91 1.85
C GLY A 14 17.44 -4.88 2.21
N ILE A 15 17.20 -5.84 1.32
CA ILE A 15 16.13 -6.83 1.45
C ILE A 15 16.65 -8.05 2.21
N LEU A 16 15.89 -8.43 3.22
CA LEU A 16 16.15 -9.60 4.04
C LEU A 16 15.03 -10.63 3.86
N TYR A 17 15.37 -11.89 4.06
CA TYR A 17 14.44 -13.00 4.03
C TYR A 17 14.63 -13.91 5.25
N THR A 18 13.52 -14.40 5.78
CA THR A 18 13.48 -15.38 6.88
C THR A 18 12.75 -16.64 6.43
N THR A 19 13.12 -17.78 7.02
CA THR A 19 12.41 -19.07 6.91
C THR A 19 12.05 -19.67 8.28
N ASP A 20 12.25 -18.92 9.36
CA ASP A 20 12.06 -19.35 10.75
C ASP A 20 11.18 -18.37 11.55
N GLY A 21 10.23 -17.71 10.89
CA GLY A 21 9.25 -16.84 11.55
C GLY A 21 9.82 -15.47 11.97
N GLY A 22 10.99 -15.11 11.43
CA GLY A 22 11.69 -13.86 11.71
C GLY A 22 12.76 -13.98 12.79
N GLU A 23 13.03 -15.17 13.35
CA GLU A 23 14.11 -15.39 14.32
C GLU A 23 15.49 -15.07 13.72
N THR A 24 15.72 -15.48 12.46
CA THR A 24 16.91 -15.13 11.70
C THR A 24 16.56 -14.57 10.33
N TRP A 25 17.41 -13.65 9.87
CA TRP A 25 17.25 -12.93 8.61
C TRP A 25 18.53 -13.00 7.79
N ALA A 26 18.41 -13.42 6.53
CA ALA A 26 19.52 -13.48 5.59
C ALA A 26 19.34 -12.39 4.50
N PRO A 27 20.41 -11.69 4.08
CA PRO A 27 20.36 -10.81 2.92
C PRO A 27 19.93 -11.58 1.66
N ARG A 28 18.90 -11.06 0.99
CA ARG A 28 18.33 -11.60 -0.26
C ARG A 28 17.99 -10.50 -1.27
N GLY A 29 18.57 -9.31 -1.13
CA GLY A 29 18.36 -8.21 -2.08
C GLY A 29 19.05 -8.43 -3.41
N PRO A 30 18.62 -7.73 -4.47
CA PRO A 30 19.29 -7.74 -5.76
C PRO A 30 20.72 -7.19 -5.65
N ASP A 31 21.67 -7.86 -6.31
CA ASP A 31 23.07 -7.43 -6.31
C ASP A 31 23.21 -6.02 -6.92
N GLY A 32 23.91 -5.14 -6.21
CA GLY A 32 24.21 -3.78 -6.68
C GLY A 32 23.06 -2.77 -6.58
N ALA A 33 21.90 -3.15 -6.05
CA ALA A 33 20.87 -2.17 -5.71
C ALA A 33 21.29 -1.38 -4.46
N ASP A 34 21.17 -0.05 -4.54
CA ASP A 34 21.35 0.82 -3.36
C ASP A 34 20.16 0.63 -2.41
N PRO A 35 20.37 0.18 -1.16
CA PRO A 35 19.31 0.06 -0.16
C PRO A 35 18.51 1.34 0.08
N ALA A 36 19.12 2.52 -0.14
CA ALA A 36 18.43 3.80 -0.02
C ALA A 36 17.31 3.95 -1.06
N GLY A 37 17.53 3.45 -2.28
CA GLY A 37 16.53 3.51 -3.36
C GLY A 37 15.34 2.57 -3.15
N LEU A 38 15.49 1.56 -2.29
CA LEU A 38 14.42 0.60 -1.95
C LEU A 38 13.45 1.12 -0.87
N GLN A 39 13.81 2.22 -0.19
CA GLN A 39 12.96 2.76 0.87
C GLN A 39 11.75 3.46 0.26
N PRO A 40 10.55 3.34 0.88
CA PRO A 40 9.39 4.10 0.44
C PRO A 40 9.67 5.61 0.53
N ALA A 41 9.15 6.37 -0.42
CA ALA A 41 9.31 7.81 -0.41
C ALA A 41 8.55 8.42 0.78
N PRO A 42 9.12 9.40 1.52
CA PRO A 42 8.43 10.06 2.64
C PRO A 42 7.09 10.71 2.24
N ALA A 43 6.92 11.03 0.95
CA ALA A 43 5.72 11.64 0.40
C ALA A 43 4.55 10.65 0.23
N THR A 44 4.82 9.34 0.22
CA THR A 44 3.82 8.30 0.01
C THR A 44 3.59 7.59 1.34
N HIS A 45 2.38 7.73 1.90
CA HIS A 45 1.98 7.11 3.18
C HIS A 45 1.84 5.57 3.10
N GLY A 46 2.36 4.93 2.05
CA GLY A 46 2.21 3.51 1.78
C GLY A 46 3.53 2.87 1.37
N TRP A 47 3.65 1.57 1.64
CA TRP A 47 4.74 0.70 1.21
C TRP A 47 4.64 0.42 -0.30
N GLY A 48 4.57 1.49 -1.10
CA GLY A 48 4.24 1.45 -2.52
C GLY A 48 5.32 0.84 -3.40
N GLY A 49 6.51 0.57 -2.88
CA GLY A 49 7.64 0.08 -3.68
C GLY A 49 7.78 -1.44 -3.77
N ALA A 50 6.87 -2.24 -3.18
CA ALA A 50 7.03 -3.69 -3.13
C ALA A 50 5.71 -4.45 -3.26
N ALA A 51 5.76 -5.59 -3.94
CA ALA A 51 4.67 -6.55 -4.05
C ALA A 51 5.21 -7.96 -3.79
N PHE A 52 4.44 -8.79 -3.08
CA PHE A 52 4.85 -10.15 -2.71
C PHE A 52 3.76 -11.15 -3.05
N ALA A 53 4.12 -12.21 -3.78
CA ALA A 53 3.23 -13.31 -4.13
C ALA A 53 3.76 -14.61 -3.52
N GLY A 54 3.23 -14.96 -2.35
CA GLY A 54 3.70 -16.12 -1.59
C GLY A 54 5.15 -15.99 -1.12
N SER A 55 5.80 -17.13 -0.88
CA SER A 55 7.14 -17.18 -0.26
C SER A 55 8.31 -17.05 -1.23
N GLY A 56 8.09 -17.31 -2.51
CA GLY A 56 9.15 -17.36 -3.52
C GLY A 56 9.19 -16.13 -4.43
N GLU A 57 8.06 -15.46 -4.62
CA GLU A 57 7.93 -14.42 -5.64
C GLU A 57 7.78 -13.03 -5.02
N ALA A 58 8.60 -12.09 -5.49
CA ALA A 58 8.59 -10.71 -5.02
C ALA A 58 9.02 -9.74 -6.11
N TRP A 59 8.42 -8.55 -6.07
CA TRP A 59 8.82 -7.39 -6.85
C TRP A 59 9.17 -6.24 -5.92
N VAL A 60 10.24 -5.53 -6.25
CA VAL A 60 10.71 -4.36 -5.50
C VAL A 60 11.22 -3.30 -6.46
N THR A 61 10.95 -2.04 -6.15
CA THR A 61 11.43 -0.91 -6.94
C THR A 61 12.63 -0.26 -6.27
N ALA A 62 13.63 0.14 -7.06
CA ALA A 62 14.63 1.11 -6.65
C ALA A 62 14.51 2.37 -7.51
N ALA A 63 14.20 3.51 -6.90
CA ALA A 63 14.18 4.79 -7.57
C ALA A 63 15.59 5.39 -7.64
N GLY A 64 15.96 5.96 -8.79
CA GLY A 64 17.19 6.72 -8.98
C GLY A 64 16.97 7.91 -9.92
N PRO A 65 18.01 8.73 -10.15
CA PRO A 65 17.89 9.88 -11.04
C PRO A 65 17.37 9.49 -12.43
N GLY A 66 16.20 10.02 -12.80
CA GLY A 66 15.56 9.84 -14.09
C GLY A 66 15.06 8.43 -14.41
N THR A 67 14.94 7.51 -13.43
CA THR A 67 14.48 6.13 -13.70
C THR A 67 14.01 5.41 -12.44
N VAL A 68 13.07 4.46 -12.60
CA VAL A 68 12.78 3.44 -11.59
C VAL A 68 13.25 2.10 -12.12
N THR A 69 14.07 1.37 -11.35
CA THR A 69 14.39 -0.03 -11.65
C THR A 69 13.43 -0.93 -10.89
N VAL A 70 12.71 -1.79 -11.59
CA VAL A 70 11.91 -2.86 -10.98
C VAL A 70 12.74 -4.14 -10.98
N PHE A 71 12.91 -4.73 -9.81
CA PHE A 71 13.52 -6.04 -9.63
C PHE A 71 12.44 -7.09 -9.38
N HIS A 72 12.63 -8.28 -9.92
CA HIS A 72 11.76 -9.44 -9.73
C HIS A 72 12.59 -10.66 -9.35
N THR A 73 12.06 -11.44 -8.41
CA THR A 73 12.57 -12.77 -8.06
C THR A 73 11.41 -13.76 -8.03
N SER A 74 11.69 -15.00 -8.43
CA SER A 74 10.76 -16.14 -8.32
C SER A 74 11.32 -17.27 -7.45
N ASP A 75 12.47 -17.04 -6.81
CA ASP A 75 13.23 -18.06 -6.06
C ASP A 75 13.61 -17.61 -4.64
N ALA A 76 12.77 -16.78 -4.02
CA ALA A 76 12.98 -16.19 -2.71
C ALA A 76 14.27 -15.36 -2.61
N GLY A 77 14.57 -14.61 -3.67
CA GLY A 77 15.66 -13.64 -3.71
C GLY A 77 17.03 -14.31 -3.77
N ARG A 78 17.10 -15.54 -4.27
CA ARG A 78 18.38 -16.20 -4.60
C ARG A 78 18.92 -15.65 -5.91
N SER A 79 18.05 -15.28 -6.83
CA SER A 79 18.36 -14.55 -8.05
C SER A 79 17.31 -13.49 -8.33
N TRP A 80 17.74 -12.43 -9.02
CA TRP A 80 16.90 -11.30 -9.39
C TRP A 80 17.10 -10.96 -10.87
N SER A 81 16.01 -10.71 -11.57
CA SER A 81 15.99 -9.99 -12.85
C SER A 81 15.60 -8.54 -12.61
N SER A 82 15.93 -7.66 -13.55
CA SER A 82 15.54 -6.25 -13.47
C SER A 82 15.14 -5.66 -14.81
N ALA A 83 14.26 -4.68 -14.75
CA ALA A 83 13.85 -3.84 -15.87
C ALA A 83 13.89 -2.37 -15.43
N LYS A 84 14.39 -1.50 -16.31
CA LYS A 84 14.32 -0.05 -16.10
C LYS A 84 13.02 0.49 -16.66
N VAL A 85 12.41 1.39 -15.91
CA VAL A 85 11.25 2.17 -16.27
C VAL A 85 11.70 3.62 -16.30
N ASP A 86 12.03 4.07 -17.50
CA ASP A 86 12.43 5.45 -17.75
C ASP A 86 11.16 6.30 -17.98
N PRO A 87 11.07 7.53 -17.45
CA PRO A 87 9.96 8.43 -17.72
C PRO A 87 9.74 8.61 -19.22
N GLU A 88 8.51 8.33 -19.68
CA GLU A 88 8.15 8.42 -21.10
C GLU A 88 7.48 9.76 -21.46
N ALA A 89 6.92 10.51 -20.50
CA ALA A 89 6.24 11.77 -20.77
C ALA A 89 7.14 13.00 -20.50
N ASP A 90 6.94 14.06 -21.29
CA ASP A 90 7.36 15.44 -20.96
C ASP A 90 6.46 16.00 -19.82
N ALA A 91 6.25 15.23 -18.76
CA ALA A 91 5.41 15.57 -17.61
C ALA A 91 6.13 16.48 -16.58
N GLY A 92 7.25 17.10 -16.97
CA GLY A 92 7.95 18.09 -16.16
C GLY A 92 9.10 17.57 -15.31
N MET A 93 9.43 16.27 -15.35
CA MET A 93 10.66 15.73 -14.74
C MET A 93 11.89 15.93 -15.66
N ASP A 94 12.95 16.54 -15.14
CA ASP A 94 14.28 16.47 -15.75
C ASP A 94 14.94 15.13 -15.38
N ARG A 95 15.94 14.69 -16.14
CA ARG A 95 16.75 13.49 -15.86
C ARG A 95 17.50 13.55 -14.52
N SER A 96 17.59 14.72 -13.90
CA SER A 96 18.11 14.87 -12.53
C SER A 96 17.09 14.54 -11.45
N ASP A 97 15.79 14.58 -11.76
CA ASP A 97 14.74 14.32 -10.79
C ASP A 97 14.61 12.82 -10.53
N THR A 98 14.36 12.46 -9.27
CA THR A 98 14.15 11.06 -8.87
C THR A 98 12.65 10.83 -8.68
N PRO A 99 11.99 10.01 -9.52
CA PRO A 99 10.57 9.71 -9.36
C PRO A 99 10.32 8.98 -8.04
N ALA A 100 9.30 9.39 -7.29
CA ALA A 100 8.80 8.65 -6.15
C ALA A 100 7.81 7.57 -6.62
N VAL A 101 7.97 6.35 -6.08
CA VAL A 101 7.04 5.25 -6.33
C VAL A 101 5.83 5.40 -5.43
N ILE A 102 4.66 5.66 -6.03
CA ILE A 102 3.38 5.80 -5.33
C ILE A 102 2.78 4.43 -5.04
N GLY A 103 2.93 3.46 -5.96
CA GLY A 103 2.49 2.10 -5.73
C GLY A 103 2.91 1.12 -6.82
N LEU A 104 3.14 -0.12 -6.38
CA LEU A 104 3.49 -1.29 -7.18
C LEU A 104 2.53 -2.40 -6.79
N THR A 105 1.79 -2.93 -7.75
CA THR A 105 0.80 -3.97 -7.49
C THR A 105 0.81 -5.03 -8.58
N PHE A 106 0.71 -6.29 -8.16
CA PHE A 106 0.66 -7.47 -9.03
C PHE A 106 -0.56 -8.31 -8.62
N PRO A 107 -1.75 -8.05 -9.18
CA PRO A 107 -2.93 -8.89 -8.93
C PRO A 107 -2.79 -10.31 -9.51
N THR A 108 -1.89 -10.50 -10.48
CA THR A 108 -1.46 -11.81 -10.98
C THR A 108 0.06 -11.83 -11.07
N PRO A 109 0.71 -13.02 -11.17
CA PRO A 109 2.16 -13.08 -11.34
C PRO A 109 2.68 -12.39 -12.62
N ASN A 110 1.84 -12.21 -13.64
CA ASN A 110 2.27 -11.63 -14.92
C ASN A 110 1.84 -10.17 -15.08
N ASP A 111 0.68 -9.80 -14.54
CA ASP A 111 0.10 -8.47 -14.71
C ASP A 111 0.46 -7.59 -13.53
N GLY A 112 1.15 -6.48 -13.80
CA GLY A 112 1.57 -5.54 -12.78
C GLY A 112 1.39 -4.09 -13.20
N TRP A 113 1.18 -3.22 -12.22
CA TRP A 113 1.06 -1.77 -12.39
C TRP A 113 2.04 -1.07 -11.48
N LEU A 114 2.65 -0.02 -12.02
CA LEU A 114 3.57 0.86 -11.32
C LEU A 114 3.09 2.30 -11.52
N LEU A 115 2.76 2.96 -10.41
CA LEU A 115 2.37 4.36 -10.36
C LEU A 115 3.52 5.16 -9.76
N VAL A 116 4.03 6.15 -10.50
CA VAL A 116 5.15 7.00 -10.08
C VAL A 116 4.80 8.47 -10.20
N THR A 117 5.50 9.32 -9.46
CA THR A 117 5.39 10.77 -9.63
C THR A 117 6.01 11.23 -10.94
N ALA A 118 5.25 12.05 -11.66
CA ALA A 118 5.57 12.89 -12.82
C ALA A 118 6.58 14.03 -12.60
N GLY A 119 6.80 14.39 -11.33
CA GLY A 119 7.41 15.65 -10.90
C GLY A 119 7.13 15.92 -9.42
N GLY A 120 7.35 17.16 -8.96
CA GLY A 120 7.12 17.56 -7.58
C GLY A 120 5.63 17.67 -7.21
N ILE A 121 5.32 17.56 -5.91
CA ILE A 121 3.99 17.93 -5.40
C ILE A 121 3.93 19.45 -5.32
N ALA A 122 3.07 20.09 -6.12
CA ALA A 122 2.88 21.52 -6.13
C ALA A 122 1.41 21.87 -5.88
N THR A 123 1.15 22.76 -4.92
CA THR A 123 -0.19 23.36 -4.68
C THR A 123 -1.33 22.32 -4.60
N GLY A 124 -1.08 21.19 -3.94
CA GLY A 124 -2.10 20.14 -3.76
C GLY A 124 -2.40 19.30 -5.01
N SER A 125 -1.51 19.34 -6.01
CA SER A 125 -1.52 18.43 -7.16
C SER A 125 -0.23 17.63 -7.21
N GLN A 126 -0.32 16.46 -7.85
CA GLN A 126 0.76 15.53 -8.03
C GLN A 126 0.67 14.97 -9.44
N ASP A 127 1.64 15.35 -10.27
CA ASP A 127 1.80 14.79 -11.61
C ASP A 127 2.18 13.31 -11.48
N ILE A 128 1.68 12.47 -12.38
CA ILE A 128 1.84 11.02 -12.31
C ILE A 128 2.01 10.37 -13.68
N GLU A 129 2.72 9.26 -13.69
CA GLU A 129 2.76 8.29 -14.78
C GLU A 129 2.35 6.91 -14.27
N LEU A 130 1.55 6.21 -15.07
CA LEU A 130 1.10 4.86 -14.82
C LEU A 130 1.69 3.93 -15.87
N TYR A 131 2.39 2.91 -15.42
CA TYR A 131 2.99 1.87 -16.25
C TYR A 131 2.31 0.52 -16.02
N ARG A 132 2.28 -0.32 -17.06
CA ARG A 132 1.79 -1.69 -16.99
C ARG A 132 2.83 -2.68 -17.51
N THR A 133 2.93 -3.82 -16.85
CA THR A 133 3.61 -5.03 -17.33
C THR A 133 2.58 -6.15 -17.55
N ALA A 134 2.88 -7.06 -18.48
CA ALA A 134 2.12 -8.29 -18.73
C ALA A 134 3.04 -9.54 -18.77
N ASP A 135 4.29 -9.37 -18.31
CA ASP A 135 5.37 -10.35 -18.36
C ASP A 135 6.19 -10.34 -17.05
N ALA A 136 5.47 -10.24 -15.92
CA ALA A 136 6.05 -10.30 -14.57
C ALA A 136 7.07 -9.20 -14.26
N GLY A 137 6.95 -8.05 -14.92
CA GLY A 137 7.85 -6.91 -14.75
C GLY A 137 9.11 -6.96 -15.61
N ALA A 138 9.21 -7.89 -16.57
CA ALA A 138 10.33 -7.94 -17.52
C ALA A 138 10.29 -6.77 -18.51
N THR A 139 9.10 -6.33 -18.92
CA THR A 139 8.90 -5.10 -19.70
C THR A 139 7.75 -4.27 -19.15
N TRP A 140 7.91 -2.95 -19.23
CA TRP A 140 6.94 -1.96 -18.78
C TRP A 140 6.59 -1.02 -19.92
N LYS A 141 5.33 -0.61 -19.99
CA LYS A 141 4.83 0.36 -20.97
C LYS A 141 4.02 1.42 -20.27
N MET A 142 4.27 2.69 -20.59
CA MET A 142 3.39 3.76 -20.12
C MET A 142 1.98 3.57 -20.67
N LEU A 143 1.00 3.60 -19.78
CA LEU A 143 -0.42 3.44 -20.07
C LEU A 143 -1.16 4.78 -20.02
N ALA A 144 -0.79 5.61 -19.05
CA ALA A 144 -1.37 6.93 -18.85
C ALA A 144 -0.40 7.85 -18.14
N ALA A 145 -0.56 9.16 -18.38
CA ALA A 145 0.07 10.21 -17.60
C ALA A 145 -0.97 11.29 -17.28
N ALA A 146 -0.80 11.98 -16.16
CA ALA A 146 -1.59 13.16 -15.82
C ALA A 146 -0.67 14.22 -15.23
N ALA A 147 -0.66 15.40 -15.83
CA ALA A 147 0.10 16.56 -15.35
C ALA A 147 -0.82 17.78 -15.25
N GLN A 148 -0.52 18.72 -14.35
CA GLN A 148 -1.36 19.93 -14.16
C GLN A 148 -1.64 20.68 -15.46
N GLU A 149 -0.64 20.79 -16.33
CA GLU A 149 -0.73 21.56 -17.57
C GLU A 149 -1.27 20.75 -18.76
N GLN A 150 -1.45 19.44 -18.60
CA GLN A 150 -1.81 18.53 -19.68
C GLN A 150 -2.98 17.62 -19.26
N PRO A 151 -4.20 17.83 -19.80
CA PRO A 151 -5.34 16.95 -19.57
C PRO A 151 -5.00 15.51 -19.98
N SER A 152 -5.27 14.55 -19.10
CA SER A 152 -5.03 13.13 -19.43
C SER A 152 -6.13 12.61 -20.35
N PRO A 153 -5.80 12.03 -21.52
CA PRO A 153 -6.78 11.35 -22.37
C PRO A 153 -7.38 10.10 -21.70
N SER A 154 -6.71 9.58 -20.65
CA SER A 154 -7.21 8.46 -19.85
C SER A 154 -8.31 8.85 -18.86
N GLY A 155 -8.55 10.14 -18.64
CA GLY A 155 -9.47 10.64 -17.61
C GLY A 155 -8.83 10.81 -16.22
N LEU A 156 -7.57 10.41 -16.03
CA LEU A 156 -6.84 10.69 -14.79
C LEU A 156 -6.56 12.18 -14.59
N SER A 157 -6.51 12.59 -13.33
CA SER A 157 -6.22 13.97 -12.94
C SER A 157 -4.95 14.07 -12.09
N ALA A 158 -4.15 15.09 -12.36
CA ALA A 158 -3.03 15.51 -11.51
C ALA A 158 -3.51 16.12 -10.18
N GLU A 159 -4.79 16.52 -10.06
CA GLU A 159 -5.33 17.05 -8.81
C GLU A 159 -5.19 16.05 -7.66
N GLY A 160 -5.02 16.59 -6.45
CA GLY A 160 -4.89 15.80 -5.24
C GLY A 160 -3.56 15.07 -5.12
N VAL A 161 -3.33 14.53 -3.94
CA VAL A 161 -2.17 13.70 -3.62
C VAL A 161 -2.60 12.25 -3.58
N LYS A 162 -1.89 11.40 -4.32
CA LYS A 162 -2.21 9.98 -4.44
C LYS A 162 -1.65 9.22 -3.24
N THR A 163 -2.42 8.28 -2.71
CA THR A 163 -2.01 7.42 -1.59
C THR A 163 -1.61 6.02 -2.05
N GLY A 164 -1.92 5.65 -3.30
CA GLY A 164 -1.48 4.40 -3.90
C GLY A 164 -2.38 3.92 -5.03
N ILE A 165 -2.16 2.67 -5.44
CA ILE A 165 -2.89 1.97 -6.49
C ILE A 165 -3.10 0.51 -6.08
N GLY A 166 -4.23 -0.09 -6.45
CA GLY A 166 -4.51 -1.50 -6.22
C GLY A 166 -5.46 -2.07 -7.26
N PHE A 167 -5.31 -3.35 -7.57
CA PHE A 167 -6.13 -4.06 -8.56
C PHE A 167 -6.71 -5.34 -7.96
N ALA A 168 -7.96 -5.66 -8.32
CA ALA A 168 -8.60 -6.95 -7.99
C ALA A 168 -8.16 -8.05 -8.95
N GLY A 169 -7.77 -7.67 -10.16
CA GLY A 169 -7.44 -8.53 -11.29
C GLY A 169 -6.93 -7.68 -12.46
N PRO A 170 -6.74 -8.26 -13.65
CA PRO A 170 -6.10 -7.55 -14.74
C PRO A 170 -6.87 -6.35 -15.33
N GLU A 171 -8.18 -6.27 -15.07
CA GLU A 171 -9.07 -5.26 -15.66
C GLU A 171 -9.56 -4.21 -14.66
N ARG A 172 -9.82 -4.60 -13.40
CA ARG A 172 -10.42 -3.69 -12.41
C ARG A 172 -9.41 -3.22 -11.38
N GLY A 173 -9.28 -1.90 -11.25
CA GLY A 173 -8.33 -1.27 -10.33
C GLY A 173 -8.76 0.10 -9.85
N TRP A 174 -8.08 0.58 -8.81
CA TRP A 174 -8.35 1.84 -8.14
C TRP A 174 -7.08 2.61 -7.89
N ILE A 175 -7.14 3.93 -8.04
CA ILE A 175 -6.14 4.85 -7.52
C ILE A 175 -6.82 5.68 -6.43
N THR A 176 -6.15 5.80 -5.30
CA THR A 176 -6.67 6.45 -4.10
C THR A 176 -5.87 7.71 -3.78
N GLY A 177 -6.44 8.59 -2.95
CA GLY A 177 -5.82 9.86 -2.65
C GLY A 177 -6.65 10.77 -1.75
N TYR A 178 -6.26 12.04 -1.72
CA TYR A 178 -6.96 13.10 -1.00
C TYR A 178 -6.73 14.47 -1.68
N ARG A 179 -7.60 15.45 -1.38
CA ARG A 179 -7.55 16.81 -1.95
C ARG A 179 -7.26 17.90 -0.92
N GLY A 180 -6.32 17.64 -0.01
CA GLY A 180 -6.01 18.58 1.08
C GLY A 180 -7.25 18.93 1.90
N THR A 181 -7.64 20.21 1.88
CA THR A 181 -8.82 20.73 2.59
C THR A 181 -10.10 20.79 1.74
N GLN A 182 -10.06 20.34 0.48
CA GLN A 182 -11.25 20.32 -0.36
C GLN A 182 -12.18 19.18 0.06
N PRO A 183 -13.51 19.38 0.03
CA PRO A 183 -14.46 18.34 0.38
C PRO A 183 -14.52 17.26 -0.71
N GLY A 184 -14.96 16.07 -0.32
CA GLY A 184 -15.19 14.96 -1.23
C GLY A 184 -14.00 14.00 -1.34
N MET A 185 -14.33 12.75 -1.65
CA MET A 185 -13.35 11.67 -1.76
C MET A 185 -12.59 11.75 -3.09
N TRP A 186 -11.27 11.59 -3.02
CA TRP A 186 -10.47 11.34 -4.20
C TRP A 186 -10.34 9.83 -4.40
N LEU A 187 -11.04 9.30 -5.39
CA LEU A 187 -10.98 7.89 -5.76
C LEU A 187 -11.26 7.77 -7.25
N TYR A 188 -10.38 7.06 -7.96
CA TYR A 188 -10.56 6.74 -9.37
C TYR A 188 -10.63 5.24 -9.53
N GLU A 189 -11.44 4.80 -10.49
CA GLU A 189 -11.62 3.40 -10.85
C GLU A 189 -11.41 3.21 -12.34
N THR A 190 -10.88 2.03 -12.69
CA THR A 190 -10.79 1.52 -14.05
C THR A 190 -11.47 0.16 -14.13
N GLY A 191 -12.06 -0.14 -15.28
CA GLY A 191 -12.58 -1.47 -15.64
C GLY A 191 -11.93 -2.05 -16.89
N ASP A 192 -10.86 -1.43 -17.39
CA ASP A 192 -10.17 -1.80 -18.63
C ASP A 192 -8.63 -1.85 -18.45
N GLY A 193 -8.19 -2.18 -17.24
CA GLY A 193 -6.78 -2.39 -16.90
C GLY A 193 -5.96 -1.09 -16.80
N GLY A 194 -6.63 0.04 -16.60
CA GLY A 194 -6.02 1.36 -16.41
C GLY A 194 -5.89 2.19 -17.70
N ARG A 195 -6.55 1.78 -18.79
CA ARG A 195 -6.57 2.53 -20.06
C ARG A 195 -7.48 3.75 -19.97
N SER A 196 -8.60 3.61 -19.27
CA SER A 196 -9.48 4.71 -18.91
C SER A 196 -9.84 4.66 -17.43
N TRP A 197 -10.02 5.86 -16.87
CA TRP A 197 -10.28 6.08 -15.46
C TRP A 197 -11.44 7.06 -15.31
N HIS A 198 -12.27 6.81 -14.31
CA HIS A 198 -13.37 7.68 -13.93
C HIS A 198 -13.40 7.83 -12.41
N THR A 199 -13.94 8.94 -11.94
CA THR A 199 -14.15 9.16 -10.50
C THR A 199 -15.13 8.12 -9.97
N SER A 200 -14.76 7.44 -8.90
CA SER A 200 -15.63 6.52 -8.17
C SER A 200 -16.06 7.15 -6.86
N ALA A 201 -17.27 6.82 -6.41
CA ALA A 201 -17.85 7.35 -5.19
C ALA A 201 -18.26 6.21 -4.27
N LEU A 202 -17.81 6.29 -3.01
CA LEU A 202 -18.21 5.37 -1.95
C LEU A 202 -19.35 6.00 -1.13
N PRO A 203 -20.32 5.21 -0.66
CA PRO A 203 -21.43 5.73 0.13
C PRO A 203 -20.91 6.29 1.46
N THR A 204 -21.18 7.55 1.77
CA THR A 204 -20.82 8.13 3.07
C THR A 204 -21.71 7.53 4.18
N PRO A 205 -21.13 6.92 5.23
CA PRO A 205 -21.92 6.39 6.34
C PRO A 205 -22.74 7.47 7.07
N PRO A 206 -23.88 7.10 7.67
CA PRO A 206 -24.64 8.01 8.51
C PRO A 206 -23.79 8.61 9.62
N GLY A 207 -23.92 9.91 9.86
CA GLY A 207 -23.19 10.62 10.93
C GLY A 207 -21.83 11.19 10.51
N ILE A 208 -21.30 10.82 9.34
CA ILE A 208 -20.07 11.39 8.81
C ILE A 208 -20.37 12.62 7.94
N SER A 209 -19.70 13.74 8.23
CA SER A 209 -19.86 14.98 7.47
C SER A 209 -19.29 14.83 6.06
N THR A 210 -20.11 15.11 5.04
CA THR A 210 -19.67 15.15 3.64
C THR A 210 -18.80 16.38 3.31
N ALA A 211 -18.75 17.36 4.23
CA ALA A 211 -17.89 18.53 4.10
C ALA A 211 -16.44 18.27 4.56
N ALA A 212 -16.19 17.14 5.22
CA ALA A 212 -14.84 16.73 5.57
C ALA A 212 -14.04 16.29 4.33
N SER A 213 -12.72 16.33 4.44
CA SER A 213 -11.77 15.93 3.40
C SER A 213 -11.25 14.52 3.70
N PRO A 214 -11.95 13.45 3.26
CA PRO A 214 -11.48 12.10 3.51
C PRO A 214 -10.21 11.78 2.72
N GLN A 215 -9.41 10.90 3.30
CA GLN A 215 -8.29 10.24 2.64
C GLN A 215 -8.66 8.80 2.37
N SER A 216 -8.62 8.38 1.11
CA SER A 216 -8.79 6.98 0.70
C SER A 216 -7.42 6.30 0.61
N PHE A 217 -7.39 4.98 0.76
CA PHE A 217 -6.18 4.15 0.64
C PHE A 217 -6.42 2.96 -0.30
N PRO A 218 -5.36 2.41 -0.91
CA PRO A 218 -5.47 1.35 -1.91
C PRO A 218 -6.26 0.15 -1.40
N PRO A 219 -7.02 -0.52 -2.29
CA PRO A 219 -7.74 -1.71 -1.89
C PRO A 219 -6.79 -2.85 -1.55
N ILE A 220 -7.15 -3.63 -0.54
CA ILE A 220 -6.49 -4.89 -0.18
C ILE A 220 -7.46 -6.02 -0.48
N PHE A 221 -7.07 -6.92 -1.40
CA PHE A 221 -7.85 -8.11 -1.74
C PHE A 221 -7.28 -9.33 -1.01
N THR A 222 -8.16 -10.04 -0.30
CA THR A 222 -7.84 -11.32 0.37
C THR A 222 -8.11 -12.52 -0.54
N THR A 223 -9.05 -12.33 -1.46
CA THR A 223 -9.39 -13.23 -2.56
C THR A 223 -9.80 -12.36 -3.76
N PRO A 224 -9.94 -12.92 -4.97
CA PRO A 224 -10.39 -12.14 -6.13
C PRO A 224 -11.74 -11.42 -5.92
N ASP A 225 -12.63 -11.98 -5.10
CA ASP A 225 -13.97 -11.43 -4.86
C ASP A 225 -14.05 -10.55 -3.61
N HIS A 226 -13.21 -10.80 -2.61
CA HIS A 226 -13.25 -10.10 -1.32
C HIS A 226 -12.08 -9.14 -1.13
N GLY A 227 -12.40 -7.87 -0.94
CA GLY A 227 -11.43 -6.83 -0.63
C GLY A 227 -11.99 -5.73 0.25
N ILE A 228 -11.10 -4.86 0.72
CA ILE A 228 -11.42 -3.68 1.51
C ILE A 228 -10.78 -2.42 0.93
N ILE A 229 -11.49 -1.29 0.95
CA ILE A 229 -10.94 0.06 0.75
C ILE A 229 -11.02 0.82 2.08
N PRO A 230 -9.88 1.13 2.71
CA PRO A 230 -9.84 2.01 3.88
C PRO A 230 -10.10 3.47 3.47
N VAL A 231 -10.95 4.16 4.23
CA VAL A 231 -11.16 5.61 4.12
C VAL A 231 -11.19 6.24 5.50
N THR A 232 -10.43 7.32 5.67
CA THR A 232 -10.31 8.03 6.94
C THR A 232 -10.79 9.46 6.80
N TRP A 233 -11.68 9.88 7.69
CA TRP A 233 -12.12 11.26 7.85
C TRP A 233 -11.37 11.89 9.04
N PRO A 234 -10.69 13.03 8.81
CA PRO A 234 -10.08 13.79 9.89
C PRO A 234 -11.17 14.53 10.69
N GLY A 235 -10.94 14.71 11.99
CA GLY A 235 -11.86 15.39 12.90
C GLY A 235 -11.28 15.50 14.30
N LYS A 236 -12.04 16.09 15.24
CA LYS A 236 -11.68 16.04 16.68
C LYS A 236 -11.57 14.60 17.18
N THR A 237 -12.42 13.75 16.63
CA THR A 237 -12.33 12.30 16.66
C THR A 237 -12.17 11.89 15.21
N SER A 238 -11.13 11.13 14.90
CA SER A 238 -10.95 10.57 13.57
C SER A 238 -11.90 9.41 13.38
N THR A 239 -12.47 9.29 12.17
CA THR A 239 -13.35 8.19 11.82
C THR A 239 -12.74 7.42 10.66
N THR A 240 -12.50 6.12 10.83
CA THR A 240 -12.03 5.23 9.76
C THR A 240 -13.11 4.22 9.40
N VAL A 241 -13.34 4.01 8.10
CA VAL A 241 -14.31 3.05 7.57
C VAL A 241 -13.59 2.15 6.57
N PHE A 242 -13.81 0.84 6.66
CA PHE A 242 -13.24 -0.14 5.75
C PHE A 242 -14.34 -0.63 4.82
N TYR A 243 -14.48 -0.01 3.64
CA TYR A 243 -15.49 -0.42 2.68
C TYR A 243 -15.21 -1.82 2.18
N ALA A 244 -16.16 -2.74 2.31
CA ALA A 244 -16.00 -4.13 1.92
C ALA A 244 -16.65 -4.41 0.57
N THR A 245 -16.06 -5.32 -0.20
CA THR A 245 -16.65 -5.92 -1.40
C THR A 245 -16.69 -7.45 -1.29
N SER A 246 -17.61 -8.05 -2.04
CA SER A 246 -17.72 -9.50 -2.23
C SER A 246 -17.92 -9.88 -3.70
N ASP A 247 -17.74 -8.92 -4.62
CA ASP A 247 -17.93 -9.06 -6.07
C ASP A 247 -16.74 -8.47 -6.86
N GLY A 248 -15.55 -8.55 -6.27
CA GLY A 248 -14.30 -8.10 -6.88
C GLY A 248 -14.22 -6.58 -7.03
N GLY A 249 -14.94 -5.84 -6.20
CA GLY A 249 -14.98 -4.38 -6.19
C GLY A 249 -15.97 -3.77 -7.19
N THR A 250 -16.88 -4.58 -7.75
CA THR A 250 -17.98 -4.05 -8.58
C THR A 250 -18.93 -3.21 -7.72
N THR A 251 -19.16 -3.61 -6.48
CA THR A 251 -19.87 -2.84 -5.47
C THR A 251 -19.11 -2.83 -4.15
N TRP A 252 -19.29 -1.73 -3.41
CA TRP A 252 -18.67 -1.49 -2.11
C TRP A 252 -19.73 -1.12 -1.08
N HIS A 253 -19.58 -1.64 0.13
CA HIS A 253 -20.48 -1.36 1.25
C HIS A 253 -19.69 -0.85 2.45
N ALA A 254 -20.20 0.21 3.09
CA ALA A 254 -19.61 0.71 4.32
C ALA A 254 -19.80 -0.31 5.46
N THR A 255 -18.74 -0.57 6.21
CA THR A 255 -18.77 -1.35 7.44
C THR A 255 -18.92 -0.46 8.66
N THR A 256 -18.89 -1.03 9.86
CA THR A 256 -18.96 -0.27 11.10
C THR A 256 -17.76 0.68 11.23
N PRO A 257 -17.98 2.00 11.37
CA PRO A 257 -16.90 2.96 11.54
C PRO A 257 -16.13 2.74 12.85
N ILE A 258 -14.82 2.97 12.81
CA ILE A 258 -13.97 3.09 13.99
C ILE A 258 -13.80 4.57 14.31
N GLU A 259 -14.15 4.97 15.53
CA GLU A 259 -13.88 6.30 16.07
C GLU A 259 -12.69 6.24 17.03
N SER A 260 -11.69 7.09 16.81
CA SER A 260 -10.46 7.11 17.60
C SER A 260 -9.91 8.53 17.75
N ALA A 261 -9.04 8.73 18.74
CA ALA A 261 -8.35 10.01 18.94
C ALA A 261 -7.46 10.37 17.74
N ASP A 262 -6.76 9.36 17.22
CA ASP A 262 -5.83 9.46 16.10
C ASP A 262 -6.32 8.56 14.95
N PRO A 263 -6.06 8.92 13.67
CA PRO A 263 -6.46 8.09 12.55
C PRO A 263 -5.86 6.70 12.64
N MET A 264 -6.59 5.68 12.15
CA MET A 264 -5.97 4.38 11.91
C MET A 264 -4.90 4.57 10.83
N GLN A 265 -3.69 4.09 11.10
CA GLN A 265 -2.51 4.26 10.24
C GLN A 265 -1.96 2.92 9.74
N ALA A 266 -2.25 1.82 10.44
CA ALA A 266 -1.85 0.49 10.06
C ALA A 266 -3.04 -0.46 10.08
N TRP A 267 -3.04 -1.40 9.14
CA TRP A 267 -4.07 -2.43 9.09
C TRP A 267 -3.62 -3.68 8.36
N SER A 268 -4.30 -4.80 8.65
CA SER A 268 -4.08 -6.08 7.99
C SER A 268 -5.36 -6.91 7.96
N TRP A 269 -5.62 -7.53 6.82
CA TRP A 269 -6.76 -8.43 6.58
C TRP A 269 -6.25 -9.81 6.20
N PRO A 270 -6.00 -10.72 7.18
CA PRO A 270 -5.57 -12.08 6.87
C PRO A 270 -6.66 -12.93 6.21
N THR A 271 -7.94 -12.62 6.41
CA THR A 271 -9.08 -13.29 5.77
C THR A 271 -10.18 -12.29 5.45
N ALA A 272 -11.21 -12.69 4.70
CA ALA A 272 -12.37 -11.84 4.44
C ALA A 272 -13.16 -11.49 5.72
N GLY A 273 -13.10 -12.33 6.76
CA GLY A 273 -13.81 -12.12 8.03
C GLY A 273 -12.96 -11.49 9.13
N ASN A 274 -11.64 -11.58 9.05
CA ASN A 274 -10.73 -11.14 10.09
C ASN A 274 -9.91 -9.94 9.63
N GLY A 275 -9.94 -8.88 10.42
CA GLY A 275 -9.25 -7.64 10.13
C GLY A 275 -8.73 -6.99 11.41
N LEU A 276 -7.62 -6.27 11.29
CA LEU A 276 -7.02 -5.52 12.38
C LEU A 276 -6.68 -4.13 11.88
N ALA A 277 -6.87 -3.13 12.73
CA ALA A 277 -6.53 -1.74 12.48
C ALA A 277 -5.93 -1.12 13.75
N ALA A 278 -4.90 -0.29 13.58
CA ALA A 278 -4.22 0.38 14.67
C ALA A 278 -3.95 1.85 14.36
N SER A 279 -4.06 2.69 15.39
CA SER A 279 -3.49 4.03 15.46
C SER A 279 -2.38 4.09 16.49
N ASP A 280 -1.84 5.28 16.76
CA ASP A 280 -0.85 5.51 17.81
C ASP A 280 -1.39 5.19 19.22
N THR A 281 -2.71 5.18 19.39
CA THR A 281 -3.34 5.01 20.71
C THR A 281 -4.30 3.83 20.79
N SER A 282 -4.78 3.31 19.66
CA SER A 282 -5.85 2.32 19.62
C SER A 282 -5.48 1.10 18.79
N TRP A 283 -5.94 -0.06 19.23
CA TRP A 283 -5.88 -1.35 18.55
C TRP A 283 -7.29 -1.91 18.42
N CYS A 284 -7.74 -2.14 17.21
CA CYS A 284 -9.08 -2.65 16.92
C CYS A 284 -8.98 -3.93 16.09
N ALA A 285 -9.78 -4.92 16.46
CA ALA A 285 -9.88 -6.17 15.71
C ALA A 285 -11.34 -6.56 15.44
N THR A 286 -11.55 -7.29 14.35
CA THR A 286 -12.84 -7.85 13.94
C THR A 286 -12.66 -9.31 13.52
N ASN A 287 -13.70 -10.11 13.74
CA ASN A 287 -13.80 -11.48 13.26
C ASN A 287 -15.11 -11.75 12.47
N ASP A 288 -15.83 -10.68 12.14
CA ASP A 288 -17.14 -10.68 11.49
C ASP A 288 -17.19 -9.72 10.29
N ALA A 289 -16.07 -9.62 9.56
CA ALA A 289 -15.91 -8.78 8.36
C ALA A 289 -16.18 -7.29 8.64
N ALA A 290 -15.66 -6.78 9.76
CA ALA A 290 -15.85 -5.40 10.23
C ALA A 290 -17.30 -5.01 10.51
N ALA A 291 -18.20 -5.98 10.72
CA ALA A 291 -19.54 -5.72 11.22
C ALA A 291 -19.48 -5.22 12.68
N THR A 292 -18.55 -5.72 13.48
CA THR A 292 -18.24 -5.19 14.80
C THR A 292 -16.73 -5.07 15.02
N TRP A 293 -16.35 -4.13 15.89
CA TRP A 293 -14.96 -3.87 16.26
C TRP A 293 -14.75 -3.99 17.76
N HIS A 294 -13.70 -4.70 18.15
CA HIS A 294 -13.22 -4.79 19.52
C HIS A 294 -11.97 -3.93 19.68
N CYS A 295 -12.15 -2.70 20.12
CA CYS A 295 -11.07 -1.73 20.30
C CYS A 295 -10.53 -1.70 21.75
N ARG A 296 -9.22 -1.61 21.87
CA ARG A 296 -8.46 -1.50 23.12
C ARG A 296 -7.28 -0.52 22.94
N PRO A 297 -6.65 -0.02 24.01
CA PRO A 297 -5.42 0.76 23.86
C PRO A 297 -4.32 -0.03 23.12
N LEU A 298 -3.50 0.67 22.33
CA LEU A 298 -2.34 0.08 21.66
C LEU A 298 -1.41 -0.58 22.70
N PRO A 299 -0.95 -1.84 22.48
CA PRO A 299 -0.01 -2.48 23.39
C PRO A 299 1.28 -1.66 23.56
N THR A 300 1.59 -1.26 24.80
CA THR A 300 2.77 -0.42 25.11
C THR A 300 4.10 -1.07 24.74
N THR A 301 4.12 -2.39 24.54
CA THR A 301 5.26 -3.17 24.05
C THR A 301 5.67 -2.78 22.65
N LEU A 302 4.74 -2.38 21.78
CA LEU A 302 5.02 -2.03 20.39
C LEU A 302 5.73 -0.68 20.28
N GLY A 303 5.31 0.35 21.01
CA GLY A 303 5.84 1.70 20.80
C GLY A 303 5.22 2.37 19.58
N ASP A 304 5.90 3.38 19.04
CA ASP A 304 5.35 4.28 18.03
C ASP A 304 5.70 3.81 16.60
N GLY A 305 4.95 4.30 15.61
CA GLY A 305 5.22 4.03 14.19
C GLY A 305 5.01 2.57 13.82
N THR A 306 3.93 1.97 14.32
CA THR A 306 3.67 0.54 14.14
C THR A 306 3.20 0.25 12.71
N SER A 307 3.89 -0.66 12.01
CA SER A 307 3.36 -1.33 10.82
C SER A 307 2.92 -2.75 11.15
N LEU A 308 1.91 -3.27 10.44
CA LEU A 308 1.28 -4.56 10.77
C LEU A 308 1.22 -5.48 9.57
N ASN A 309 1.46 -6.77 9.83
CA ASN A 309 1.25 -7.81 8.84
C ASN A 309 0.81 -9.12 9.51
N PHE A 310 -0.43 -9.53 9.26
CA PHE A 310 -1.00 -10.77 9.74
C PHE A 310 -1.10 -11.78 8.60
N VAL A 311 -0.64 -13.00 8.84
CA VAL A 311 -0.72 -14.12 7.87
C VAL A 311 -1.87 -15.06 8.21
N SER A 312 -2.46 -14.90 9.39
CA SER A 312 -3.68 -15.56 9.85
C SER A 312 -4.35 -14.66 10.89
N PRO A 313 -5.58 -14.98 11.34
CA PRO A 313 -6.25 -14.18 12.37
C PRO A 313 -5.48 -14.08 13.69
N LEU A 314 -4.65 -15.09 14.00
CA LEU A 314 -3.93 -15.17 15.28
C LEU A 314 -2.46 -14.78 15.15
N VAL A 315 -1.82 -15.15 14.02
CA VAL A 315 -0.38 -15.02 13.81
C VAL A 315 -0.08 -13.77 12.98
N GLY A 316 0.71 -12.87 13.55
CA GLY A 316 1.10 -11.63 12.91
C GLY A 316 2.43 -11.07 13.42
N TRP A 317 2.91 -10.06 12.71
CA TRP A 317 4.12 -9.32 13.02
C TRP A 317 3.83 -7.83 13.02
N ALA A 318 4.57 -7.13 13.86
CA ALA A 318 4.59 -5.69 13.92
C ALA A 318 6.04 -5.20 13.88
N THR A 319 6.28 -4.12 13.14
CA THR A 319 7.52 -3.36 13.25
C THR A 319 7.22 -2.01 13.83
N SER A 320 8.11 -1.51 14.68
CA SER A 320 8.00 -0.21 15.32
C SER A 320 9.37 0.39 15.58
N ASP A 321 9.39 1.54 16.24
CA ASP A 321 10.62 2.15 16.75
C ASP A 321 11.42 1.22 17.68
N LYS A 322 10.77 0.30 18.39
CA LYS A 322 11.40 -0.65 19.33
C LYS A 322 11.95 -1.92 18.67
N GLY A 323 11.52 -2.26 17.46
CA GLY A 323 12.02 -3.43 16.72
C GLY A 323 10.93 -4.25 16.03
N LEU A 324 11.21 -5.54 15.83
CA LEU A 324 10.30 -6.52 15.26
C LEU A 324 9.67 -7.35 16.37
N PHE A 325 8.35 -7.49 16.31
CA PHE A 325 7.54 -8.26 17.26
C PHE A 325 6.67 -9.26 16.52
N THR A 326 6.33 -10.34 17.21
CA THR A 326 5.36 -11.34 16.75
C THR A 326 4.26 -11.57 17.78
N THR A 327 3.09 -11.97 17.30
CA THR A 327 1.94 -12.36 18.09
C THR A 327 1.39 -13.68 17.56
N VAL A 328 0.79 -14.46 18.45
CA VAL A 328 0.05 -15.70 18.15
C VAL A 328 -1.36 -15.67 18.74
N ASP A 329 -1.81 -14.49 19.15
CA ASP A 329 -3.06 -14.26 19.86
C ASP A 329 -3.78 -13.00 19.37
N GLU A 330 -3.82 -12.74 18.05
CA GLU A 330 -4.57 -11.58 17.48
C GLU A 330 -4.05 -10.22 17.98
N GLY A 331 -2.75 -10.16 18.30
CA GLY A 331 -2.09 -8.98 18.84
C GLY A 331 -2.57 -8.60 20.24
N HIS A 332 -3.07 -9.54 21.04
CA HIS A 332 -3.33 -9.29 22.47
C HIS A 332 -2.00 -9.15 23.22
N THR A 333 -1.03 -10.00 22.90
CA THR A 333 0.33 -9.93 23.42
C THR A 333 1.35 -9.98 22.29
N TRP A 334 2.51 -9.37 22.55
CA TRP A 334 3.59 -9.23 21.58
C TRP A 334 4.91 -9.69 22.19
N THR A 335 5.60 -10.57 21.48
CA THR A 335 6.93 -11.06 21.83
C THR A 335 7.95 -10.40 20.92
N SER A 336 9.04 -9.84 21.49
CA SER A 336 10.14 -9.30 20.68
C SER A 336 10.86 -10.44 19.97
N VAL A 337 11.00 -10.31 18.66
CA VAL A 337 11.76 -11.23 17.79
C VAL A 337 13.16 -10.67 17.56
N ALA A 338 13.26 -9.37 17.28
CA ALA A 338 14.52 -8.66 17.14
C ALA A 338 14.38 -7.23 17.65
N ALA A 339 15.34 -6.75 18.45
CA ALA A 339 15.39 -5.36 18.88
C ALA A 339 15.99 -4.49 17.77
N ARG A 340 15.53 -3.23 17.66
CA ARG A 340 16.21 -2.26 16.81
C ARG A 340 17.60 -1.95 17.39
N PRO A 341 18.70 -2.01 16.62
CA PRO A 341 20.02 -1.64 17.13
C PRO A 341 19.99 -0.19 17.63
N ALA A 342 20.60 0.07 18.79
CA ALA A 342 20.83 1.43 19.25
C ALA A 342 21.75 2.13 18.24
N SER A 343 21.32 3.31 17.77
CA SER A 343 22.08 4.18 16.86
C SER A 343 23.42 4.61 17.46
#